data_AF-A0A1E5GGK6-F1
#
_entry.id   AF-A0A1E5GGK6-F1
#
_cell.length_a   1.000
_cell.length_b   1.000
_cell.length_c   1.000
_cell.angle_alpha   90.00
_cell.angle_beta   90.00
_cell.angle_gamma   90.00
#
_symmetry.space_group_name_H-M   'P 1'
#
loop_
_entity.id
_entity.type
_entity.pdbx_description
1 polymer ?
#
loop_
_entity_poly.entity_id
_entity_poly.type
_entity_poly.pdbx_seq_one_letter_code
_entity_poly.pdbx_strand_id
1 'polypeptide(L)'
;MKSKRIVQATIFCLIFSIFFPAYSYANTDFGDLYVSNPTIVKGDTIVDEETEISYHQNVSLTYTYNIPDTVSIVSGDTMNLRVPSNTLIASDFSYDITTEDGSLIMTISGDSESNTVTAIFGPFYELHKANRQGEILFYARGTTMTENENWVMNKVGWNSSDNTSAIWNIIINPDSKYITNTILTDVLGDNQEFGNDFLIQAEIGTYDKTTQLFYPKEPIDPAKISSTNVGFIVNLGTLNNAVSLTYRSNKLTDPNIPYRNKAILEADGEGNQVVIEAETPGLGGGGSGSGESGEPDPEESTSETIETSTTDSTTIESSTISDSSIESHEESTVESTTNFSTTEQGATTYLGSSANSAESSSDLKQKSSNKLPRTGYLKSMIGLIGYVLLFISVSLFLFNKKHQNGIK
;
A
#
# COMPACT_ATOMS: atom_id res chain seq x y z
N MET A 1 25.29 39.38 -56.06
CA MET A 1 23.90 39.18 -55.56
C MET A 1 23.67 37.86 -54.82
N LYS A 2 24.21 36.70 -55.25
CA LYS A 2 23.83 35.38 -54.66
C LYS A 2 24.04 35.23 -53.14
N SER A 3 25.08 35.83 -52.55
CA SER A 3 25.42 35.69 -51.12
C SER A 3 24.34 36.21 -50.15
N LYS A 4 23.70 37.37 -50.45
CA LYS A 4 22.71 37.97 -49.53
C LYS A 4 21.49 37.07 -49.27
N ARG A 5 21.04 36.29 -50.27
CA ARG A 5 19.90 35.37 -50.11
C ARG A 5 20.20 34.17 -49.19
N ILE A 6 21.45 33.71 -49.13
CA ILE A 6 21.86 32.60 -48.26
C ILE A 6 21.82 33.05 -46.79
N VAL A 7 22.37 34.24 -46.50
CA VAL A 7 22.37 34.82 -45.14
C VAL A 7 20.94 35.10 -44.64
N GLN A 8 20.04 35.55 -45.51
CA GLN A 8 18.63 35.70 -45.14
C GLN A 8 17.95 34.36 -44.81
N ALA A 9 18.28 33.28 -45.52
CA ALA A 9 17.70 31.97 -45.26
C ALA A 9 18.16 31.36 -43.92
N THR A 10 19.46 31.46 -43.58
CA THR A 10 19.94 30.99 -42.27
C THR A 10 19.41 31.84 -41.11
N ILE A 11 19.32 33.16 -41.26
CA ILE A 11 18.69 34.03 -40.26
C ILE A 11 17.21 33.66 -40.08
N PHE A 12 16.48 33.40 -41.17
CA PHE A 12 15.07 33.02 -41.08
C PHE A 12 14.87 31.69 -40.34
N CYS A 13 15.68 30.66 -40.62
CA CYS A 13 15.61 29.38 -39.90
C CYS A 13 15.95 29.53 -38.41
N LEU A 14 16.98 30.32 -38.08
CA LEU A 14 17.43 30.53 -36.71
C LEU A 14 16.40 31.34 -35.88
N ILE A 15 15.68 32.27 -36.52
CA ILE A 15 14.51 32.94 -35.94
C ILE A 15 13.33 31.97 -35.79
N PHE A 16 13.09 31.08 -36.77
CA PHE A 16 12.00 30.10 -36.68
C PHE A 16 12.15 29.18 -35.46
N SER A 17 13.38 28.74 -35.15
CA SER A 17 13.69 27.98 -33.92
C SER A 17 13.54 28.76 -32.60
N ILE A 18 13.29 30.07 -32.63
CA ILE A 18 12.99 30.89 -31.44
C ILE A 18 11.47 31.07 -31.24
N PHE A 19 10.66 30.85 -32.28
CA PHE A 19 9.20 31.02 -32.24
C PHE A 19 8.41 29.75 -31.88
N PHE A 20 9.06 28.61 -31.71
CA PHE A 20 8.48 27.41 -31.09
C PHE A 20 9.03 27.26 -29.67
N PRO A 21 8.39 27.85 -28.64
CA PRO A 21 8.71 27.49 -27.27
C PRO A 21 8.44 25.99 -27.08
N ALA A 22 9.30 25.31 -26.31
CA ALA A 22 9.00 23.96 -25.88
C ALA A 22 7.82 24.03 -24.88
N TYR A 23 6.63 23.66 -25.33
CA TYR A 23 5.45 23.55 -24.49
C TYR A 23 5.63 22.40 -23.51
N SER A 24 6.18 22.72 -22.34
CA SER A 24 6.14 21.84 -21.18
C SER A 24 4.74 21.90 -20.59
N TYR A 25 3.91 20.91 -20.92
CA TYR A 25 2.69 20.68 -20.16
C TYR A 25 3.10 20.27 -18.74
N ALA A 26 2.59 20.97 -17.74
CA ALA A 26 2.68 20.48 -16.37
C ALA A 26 1.75 19.27 -16.27
N ASN A 27 2.23 18.16 -15.70
CA ASN A 27 1.38 16.99 -15.52
C ASN A 27 0.13 17.32 -14.72
N THR A 28 -0.98 16.71 -15.13
CA THR A 28 -2.30 16.86 -14.55
C THR A 28 -2.44 15.96 -13.34
N ASP A 29 -3.01 16.48 -12.25
CA ASP A 29 -3.57 15.63 -11.20
C ASP A 29 -5.08 15.55 -11.41
N PHE A 30 -5.58 14.33 -11.62
CA PHE A 30 -7.00 14.06 -11.83
C PHE A 30 -7.74 13.78 -10.51
N GLY A 31 -7.03 13.66 -9.38
CA GLY A 31 -7.63 13.28 -8.12
C GLY A 31 -8.18 11.85 -8.16
N ASP A 32 -9.33 11.63 -7.52
CA ASP A 32 -10.06 10.36 -7.45
C ASP A 32 -11.08 10.17 -8.60
N LEU A 33 -11.20 11.14 -9.52
CA LEU A 33 -12.30 11.25 -10.50
C LEU A 33 -12.55 10.02 -11.38
N TYR A 34 -11.53 9.23 -11.68
CA TYR A 34 -11.59 8.06 -12.57
C TYR A 34 -11.43 6.71 -11.84
N VAL A 35 -11.51 6.72 -10.51
CA VAL A 35 -11.25 5.56 -9.65
C VAL A 35 -12.47 5.26 -8.78
N SER A 36 -12.75 3.98 -8.53
CA SER A 36 -13.81 3.56 -7.61
C SER A 36 -13.49 3.88 -6.14
N ASN A 37 -14.49 3.76 -5.27
CA ASN A 37 -14.21 3.49 -3.85
C ASN A 37 -13.49 2.13 -3.71
N PRO A 38 -12.67 1.94 -2.67
CA PRO A 38 -12.02 0.67 -2.41
C PRO A 38 -13.02 -0.42 -1.99
N THR A 39 -12.74 -1.65 -2.41
CA THR A 39 -13.20 -2.87 -1.73
C THR A 39 -12.15 -3.25 -0.70
N ILE A 40 -12.54 -3.35 0.58
CA ILE A 40 -11.66 -3.80 1.66
C ILE A 40 -11.82 -5.31 1.84
N VAL A 41 -10.71 -6.07 1.74
CA VAL A 41 -10.71 -7.52 1.95
C VAL A 41 -9.83 -7.87 3.16
N LYS A 42 -10.45 -8.49 4.17
CA LYS A 42 -9.86 -8.93 5.44
C LYS A 42 -9.82 -10.45 5.47
N GLY A 43 -8.64 -11.05 5.29
CA GLY A 43 -8.53 -12.48 5.00
C GLY A 43 -9.24 -12.80 3.68
N ASP A 44 -10.24 -13.68 3.72
CA ASP A 44 -11.09 -14.04 2.57
C ASP A 44 -12.47 -13.33 2.58
N THR A 45 -12.68 -12.32 3.44
CA THR A 45 -13.98 -11.67 3.67
C THR A 45 -13.95 -10.19 3.29
N ILE A 46 -14.95 -9.73 2.54
CA ILE A 46 -15.14 -8.29 2.25
C ILE A 46 -15.76 -7.60 3.48
N VAL A 47 -15.26 -6.43 3.85
CA VAL A 47 -15.73 -5.61 4.98
C VAL A 47 -15.98 -4.16 4.57
N ASP A 48 -16.71 -3.41 5.39
CA ASP A 48 -17.00 -1.99 5.21
C ASP A 48 -16.02 -1.08 6.00
N GLU A 49 -16.22 0.24 5.89
CA GLU A 49 -15.36 1.25 6.54
C GLU A 49 -15.67 1.49 8.03
N GLU A 50 -16.83 0.99 8.51
CA GLU A 50 -17.24 1.05 9.92
C GLU A 50 -16.77 -0.19 10.71
N THR A 51 -16.46 -1.29 10.01
CA THR A 51 -15.92 -2.52 10.60
C THR A 51 -14.58 -2.25 11.29
N GLU A 52 -14.46 -2.61 12.57
CA GLU A 52 -13.18 -2.54 13.28
C GLU A 52 -12.15 -3.55 12.73
N ILE A 53 -10.93 -3.04 12.50
CA ILE A 53 -9.80 -3.81 11.98
C ILE A 53 -8.62 -3.57 12.91
N SER A 54 -8.09 -4.64 13.52
CA SER A 54 -6.92 -4.55 14.41
C SER A 54 -5.72 -3.97 13.68
N TYR A 55 -4.93 -3.17 14.38
CA TYR A 55 -3.65 -2.64 13.94
C TYR A 55 -2.63 -3.74 13.53
N HIS A 56 -2.83 -4.98 14.00
CA HIS A 56 -2.04 -6.15 13.64
C HIS A 56 -2.67 -7.05 12.55
N GLN A 57 -3.85 -6.71 12.04
CA GLN A 57 -4.51 -7.37 10.92
C GLN A 57 -4.21 -6.61 9.63
N ASN A 58 -3.87 -7.33 8.56
CA ASN A 58 -3.70 -6.76 7.23
C ASN A 58 -4.99 -6.90 6.41
N VAL A 59 -5.10 -6.05 5.39
CA VAL A 59 -6.16 -6.07 4.39
C VAL A 59 -5.55 -5.79 3.01
N SER A 60 -6.24 -6.20 1.95
CA SER A 60 -6.03 -5.60 0.64
C SER A 60 -7.14 -4.57 0.35
N LEU A 61 -6.74 -3.48 -0.30
CA LEU A 61 -7.61 -2.43 -0.80
C LEU A 61 -7.59 -2.51 -2.32
N THR A 62 -8.74 -2.83 -2.92
CA THR A 62 -8.88 -3.05 -4.37
C THR A 62 -9.78 -1.99 -4.98
N TYR A 63 -9.30 -1.36 -6.06
CA TYR A 63 -9.96 -0.27 -6.78
C TYR A 63 -10.09 -0.66 -8.25
N THR A 64 -11.19 -0.28 -8.90
CA THR A 64 -11.27 -0.25 -10.37
C THR A 64 -11.03 1.18 -10.85
N TYR A 65 -10.55 1.33 -12.10
CA TYR A 65 -10.48 2.63 -12.77
C TYR A 65 -10.98 2.54 -14.21
N ASN A 66 -11.56 3.64 -14.70
CA ASN A 66 -12.02 3.80 -16.08
C ASN A 66 -11.84 5.26 -16.52
N ILE A 67 -11.12 5.48 -17.62
CA ILE A 67 -10.65 6.80 -18.08
C ILE A 67 -11.30 7.13 -19.43
N PRO A 68 -12.38 7.95 -19.47
CA PRO A 68 -13.15 8.22 -20.68
C PRO A 68 -12.28 8.68 -21.85
N ASP A 69 -12.53 8.17 -23.05
CA ASP A 69 -11.75 8.35 -24.27
C ASP A 69 -11.42 9.82 -24.64
N THR A 70 -12.26 10.76 -24.21
CA THR A 70 -12.07 12.21 -24.38
C THR A 70 -10.89 12.78 -23.56
N VAL A 71 -10.42 12.08 -22.54
CA VAL A 71 -9.31 12.49 -21.68
C VAL A 71 -7.97 12.22 -22.36
N SER A 72 -7.10 13.23 -22.44
CA SER A 72 -5.69 13.03 -22.81
C SER A 72 -4.87 12.74 -21.56
N ILE A 73 -4.15 11.61 -21.55
CA ILE A 73 -3.20 11.23 -20.50
C ILE A 73 -1.79 11.41 -21.05
N VAL A 74 -0.89 11.99 -20.24
CA VAL A 74 0.55 12.12 -20.52
C VAL A 74 1.33 11.47 -19.38
N SER A 75 2.48 10.86 -19.69
CA SER A 75 3.27 10.19 -18.65
C SER A 75 3.73 11.17 -17.55
N GLY A 76 3.50 10.79 -16.30
CA GLY A 76 3.69 11.61 -15.10
C GLY A 76 2.43 12.32 -14.60
N ASP A 77 1.29 12.22 -15.30
CA ASP A 77 -0.03 12.60 -14.77
C ASP A 77 -0.44 11.65 -13.63
N THR A 78 -1.34 12.09 -12.73
CA THR A 78 -1.65 11.36 -11.49
C THR A 78 -3.14 11.15 -11.22
N MET A 79 -3.43 10.08 -10.47
CA MET A 79 -4.70 9.87 -9.76
C MET A 79 -4.39 9.58 -8.28
N ASN A 80 -5.30 9.94 -7.38
CA ASN A 80 -5.16 9.71 -5.94
C ASN A 80 -6.13 8.60 -5.49
N LEU A 81 -5.62 7.65 -4.71
CA LEU A 81 -6.38 6.48 -4.24
C LEU A 81 -6.74 6.69 -2.76
N ARG A 82 -8.04 6.81 -2.45
CA ARG A 82 -8.52 7.08 -1.09
C ARG A 82 -8.29 5.87 -0.19
N VAL A 83 -7.45 6.03 0.83
CA VAL A 83 -7.28 5.05 1.93
C VAL A 83 -8.47 5.19 2.90
N PRO A 84 -9.23 4.12 3.21
CA PRO A 84 -10.31 4.13 4.19
C PRO A 84 -9.88 4.49 5.62
N SER A 85 -10.77 5.14 6.38
CA SER A 85 -10.47 5.62 7.74
C SER A 85 -10.28 4.52 8.80
N ASN A 86 -10.72 3.29 8.54
CA ASN A 86 -10.41 2.12 9.36
C ASN A 86 -9.09 1.42 8.96
N THR A 87 -8.31 2.02 8.04
CA THR A 87 -7.05 1.44 7.53
C THR A 87 -5.87 2.42 7.49
N LEU A 88 -4.66 1.86 7.52
CA LEU A 88 -3.39 2.58 7.41
C LEU A 88 -2.42 1.89 6.44
N ILE A 89 -1.65 2.69 5.71
CA ILE A 89 -0.44 2.22 5.01
C ILE A 89 0.59 1.80 6.07
N ALA A 90 1.07 0.56 6.01
CA ALA A 90 1.95 -0.01 7.04
C ALA A 90 3.38 0.53 6.96
N SER A 91 3.86 0.78 5.74
CA SER A 91 5.14 1.40 5.39
C SER A 91 5.09 1.89 3.95
N ASP A 92 5.98 2.80 3.57
CA ASP A 92 6.10 3.30 2.19
C ASP A 92 6.28 2.14 1.20
N PHE A 93 5.70 2.29 0.00
CA PHE A 93 5.84 1.31 -1.07
C PHE A 93 5.81 1.96 -2.46
N SER A 94 6.40 1.29 -3.44
CA SER A 94 6.21 1.61 -4.85
C SER A 94 6.28 0.34 -5.71
N TYR A 95 5.40 0.22 -6.70
CA TYR A 95 5.38 -0.88 -7.67
C TYR A 95 4.82 -0.41 -9.02
N ASP A 96 5.22 -1.08 -10.10
CA ASP A 96 4.75 -0.80 -11.45
C ASP A 96 3.64 -1.76 -11.87
N ILE A 97 2.61 -1.25 -12.53
CA ILE A 97 1.62 -2.01 -13.30
C ILE A 97 2.06 -1.97 -14.77
N THR A 98 2.36 -3.12 -15.34
CA THR A 98 2.80 -3.27 -16.75
C THR A 98 1.87 -4.19 -17.53
N THR A 99 1.82 -4.02 -18.85
CA THR A 99 1.30 -5.03 -19.78
C THR A 99 2.18 -6.29 -19.81
N GLU A 100 1.70 -7.35 -20.45
CA GLU A 100 2.46 -8.59 -20.68
C GLU A 100 3.76 -8.38 -21.47
N ASP A 101 3.83 -7.35 -22.34
CA ASP A 101 5.07 -6.99 -23.06
C ASP A 101 6.04 -6.09 -22.27
N GLY A 102 5.69 -5.73 -21.03
CA GLY A 102 6.50 -4.90 -20.14
C GLY A 102 6.31 -3.38 -20.31
N SER A 103 5.35 -2.93 -21.12
CA SER A 103 5.03 -1.50 -21.24
C SER A 103 4.39 -0.97 -19.95
N LEU A 104 4.99 0.08 -19.36
CA LEU A 104 4.53 0.70 -18.12
C LEU A 104 3.19 1.43 -18.32
N ILE A 105 2.16 0.98 -17.59
CA ILE A 105 0.82 1.58 -17.56
C ILE A 105 0.78 2.66 -16.49
N MET A 106 1.21 2.35 -15.27
CA MET A 106 1.33 3.29 -14.16
C MET A 106 2.23 2.74 -13.04
N THR A 107 2.88 3.63 -12.30
CA THR A 107 3.55 3.33 -11.03
C THR A 107 2.60 3.70 -9.89
N ILE A 108 2.34 2.78 -8.96
CA ILE A 108 1.59 3.08 -7.72
C ILE A 108 2.61 3.37 -6.62
N SER A 109 2.40 4.43 -5.84
CA SER A 109 3.27 4.82 -4.74
C SER A 109 2.44 5.13 -3.50
N GLY A 110 2.75 4.49 -2.37
CA GLY A 110 2.14 4.73 -1.07
C GLY A 110 3.12 5.35 -0.09
N ASP A 111 2.64 6.31 0.70
CA ASP A 111 3.39 7.08 1.70
C ASP A 111 2.75 6.89 3.08
N SER A 112 3.54 6.40 4.04
CA SER A 112 3.07 5.99 5.37
C SER A 112 3.12 7.09 6.43
N GLU A 113 3.82 8.21 6.19
CA GLU A 113 3.80 9.39 7.07
C GLU A 113 2.51 10.22 6.84
N SER A 114 2.07 10.34 5.59
CA SER A 114 0.85 11.05 5.20
C SER A 114 -0.39 10.16 5.09
N ASN A 115 -0.22 8.84 5.06
CA ASN A 115 -1.28 7.85 4.77
C ASN A 115 -1.98 8.10 3.41
N THR A 116 -1.19 8.41 2.37
CA THR A 116 -1.70 8.69 1.01
C THR A 116 -1.14 7.68 0.00
N VAL A 117 -1.88 7.47 -1.10
CA VAL A 117 -1.43 6.63 -2.22
C VAL A 117 -1.78 7.33 -3.54
N THR A 118 -0.80 7.39 -4.44
CA THR A 118 -0.92 8.03 -5.76
C THR A 118 -0.56 7.03 -6.86
N ALA A 119 -1.39 6.96 -7.89
CA ALA A 119 -1.08 6.32 -9.16
C ALA A 119 -0.48 7.35 -10.12
N ILE A 120 0.65 7.02 -10.77
CA ILE A 120 1.40 7.91 -11.66
C ILE A 120 1.46 7.26 -13.05
N PHE A 121 0.87 7.89 -14.06
CA PHE A 121 0.75 7.30 -15.39
C PHE A 121 2.08 7.10 -16.12
N GLY A 122 2.26 5.91 -16.67
CA GLY A 122 3.30 5.59 -17.65
C GLY A 122 2.94 6.07 -19.07
N PRO A 123 3.80 5.80 -20.07
CA PRO A 123 3.58 6.21 -21.44
C PRO A 123 2.50 5.40 -22.19
N PHE A 124 1.99 4.29 -21.64
CA PHE A 124 1.06 3.39 -22.33
C PHE A 124 -0.20 4.12 -22.87
N TYR A 125 -0.83 4.97 -22.05
CA TYR A 125 -2.05 5.69 -22.41
C TYR A 125 -1.83 6.96 -23.26
N GLU A 126 -0.58 7.30 -23.63
CA GLU A 126 -0.31 8.31 -24.67
C GLU A 126 -0.67 7.79 -26.08
N LEU A 127 -0.55 6.46 -26.27
CA LEU A 127 -0.81 5.76 -27.52
C LEU A 127 -2.15 5.00 -27.49
N HIS A 128 -2.50 4.43 -26.34
CA HIS A 128 -3.75 3.71 -26.12
C HIS A 128 -4.78 4.67 -25.50
N LYS A 129 -5.69 5.20 -26.31
CA LYS A 129 -6.58 6.31 -25.91
C LYS A 129 -8.03 5.90 -25.70
N ALA A 130 -8.43 4.78 -26.28
CA ALA A 130 -9.80 4.27 -26.19
C ALA A 130 -9.91 3.14 -25.16
N ASN A 131 -11.11 2.93 -24.61
CA ASN A 131 -11.46 1.78 -23.77
C ASN A 131 -10.47 1.54 -22.59
N ARG A 132 -10.06 2.62 -21.93
CA ARG A 132 -9.00 2.59 -20.89
C ARG A 132 -9.55 2.25 -19.52
N GLN A 133 -9.17 1.09 -19.00
CA GLN A 133 -9.64 0.61 -17.69
C GLN A 133 -8.70 -0.43 -17.08
N GLY A 134 -8.85 -0.67 -15.78
CA GLY A 134 -8.15 -1.74 -15.07
C GLY A 134 -8.44 -1.76 -13.57
N GLU A 135 -7.60 -2.50 -12.84
CA GLU A 135 -7.68 -2.68 -11.39
C GLU A 135 -6.37 -2.26 -10.72
N ILE A 136 -6.46 -1.81 -9.47
CA ILE A 136 -5.31 -1.48 -8.62
C ILE A 136 -5.57 -2.13 -7.26
N LEU A 137 -4.60 -2.90 -6.75
CA LEU A 137 -4.64 -3.54 -5.45
C LEU A 137 -3.39 -3.13 -4.65
N PHE A 138 -3.56 -2.69 -3.41
CA PHE A 138 -2.43 -2.58 -2.48
C PHE A 138 -2.78 -3.03 -1.07
N TYR A 139 -1.76 -3.39 -0.31
CA TYR A 139 -1.90 -3.86 1.07
C TYR A 139 -1.91 -2.70 2.07
N ALA A 140 -2.75 -2.84 3.08
CA ALA A 140 -2.86 -1.94 4.23
C ALA A 140 -3.08 -2.77 5.51
N ARG A 141 -3.19 -2.10 6.65
CA ARG A 141 -3.54 -2.71 7.96
C ARG A 141 -4.67 -1.93 8.62
N GLY A 142 -5.25 -2.48 9.69
CA GLY A 142 -6.27 -1.78 10.48
C GLY A 142 -5.74 -0.60 11.32
N THR A 143 -6.68 0.14 11.93
CA THR A 143 -6.41 1.24 12.87
C THR A 143 -6.64 0.89 14.34
N THR A 144 -7.45 -0.13 14.66
CA THR A 144 -7.88 -0.41 16.04
C THR A 144 -6.72 -0.96 16.87
N MET A 145 -6.21 -0.16 17.81
CA MET A 145 -5.18 -0.57 18.79
C MET A 145 -5.76 -1.24 20.04
N THR A 146 -7.08 -1.22 20.22
CA THR A 146 -7.76 -1.83 21.37
C THR A 146 -7.77 -3.36 21.24
N GLU A 147 -6.83 -4.04 21.91
CA GLU A 147 -6.89 -5.50 22.03
C GLU A 147 -7.92 -5.94 23.09
N ASN A 148 -8.50 -7.13 22.89
CA ASN A 148 -9.37 -7.75 23.89
C ASN A 148 -8.55 -8.16 25.13
N GLU A 149 -8.75 -7.47 26.25
CA GLU A 149 -8.01 -7.70 27.52
C GLU A 149 -8.02 -9.16 28.02
N ASN A 150 -8.92 -10.02 27.54
CA ASN A 150 -9.08 -11.39 28.03
C ASN A 150 -8.29 -12.46 27.25
N TRP A 151 -7.45 -12.11 26.27
CA TRP A 151 -6.69 -13.12 25.53
C TRP A 151 -5.65 -13.85 26.39
N VAL A 152 -5.48 -15.16 26.10
CA VAL A 152 -4.51 -16.07 26.76
C VAL A 152 -3.33 -16.43 25.85
N MET A 153 -3.48 -16.28 24.55
CA MET A 153 -2.39 -16.27 23.56
C MET A 153 -2.67 -15.17 22.53
N ASN A 154 -1.62 -14.49 22.09
CA ASN A 154 -1.61 -13.61 20.93
C ASN A 154 -0.41 -13.96 20.04
N LYS A 155 -0.53 -13.76 18.72
CA LYS A 155 0.51 -14.01 17.73
C LYS A 155 0.51 -12.87 16.72
N VAL A 156 1.68 -12.29 16.47
CA VAL A 156 1.86 -11.21 15.49
C VAL A 156 3.05 -11.52 14.58
N GLY A 157 3.02 -10.98 13.36
CA GLY A 157 4.07 -11.13 12.36
C GLY A 157 4.49 -9.78 11.78
N TRP A 158 5.77 -9.62 11.49
CA TRP A 158 6.29 -8.46 10.76
C TRP A 158 7.42 -8.86 9.80
N ASN A 159 7.70 -7.99 8.83
CA ASN A 159 8.77 -8.21 7.86
C ASN A 159 10.14 -7.91 8.48
N SER A 160 11.17 -8.66 8.11
CA SER A 160 12.55 -8.24 8.34
C SER A 160 12.87 -6.95 7.59
N SER A 161 13.89 -6.20 8.02
CA SER A 161 14.24 -4.88 7.46
C SER A 161 14.71 -4.90 5.99
N ASP A 162 15.07 -6.08 5.49
CA ASP A 162 15.42 -6.39 4.10
C ASP A 162 14.25 -7.06 3.33
N ASN A 163 13.10 -7.22 3.98
CA ASN A 163 11.91 -7.97 3.55
C ASN A 163 12.15 -9.45 3.14
N THR A 164 13.31 -10.06 3.41
CA THR A 164 13.60 -11.45 3.01
C THR A 164 12.94 -12.50 3.92
N SER A 165 12.31 -12.09 5.01
CA SER A 165 11.83 -13.01 6.04
C SER A 165 10.64 -12.46 6.82
N ALA A 166 9.88 -13.38 7.40
CA ALA A 166 8.89 -13.08 8.43
C ALA A 166 9.54 -13.25 9.81
N ILE A 167 9.32 -12.29 10.69
CA ILE A 167 9.62 -12.38 12.11
C ILE A 167 8.29 -12.57 12.83
N TRP A 168 8.21 -13.60 13.66
CA TRP A 168 7.02 -13.96 14.41
C TRP A 168 7.26 -13.75 15.90
N ASN A 169 6.27 -13.19 16.60
CA ASN A 169 6.21 -13.23 18.05
C ASN A 169 4.91 -13.89 18.52
N ILE A 170 5.01 -14.67 19.59
CA ILE A 170 3.88 -15.29 20.29
C ILE A 170 4.00 -14.93 21.77
N ILE A 171 2.95 -14.35 22.36
CA ILE A 171 2.83 -14.15 23.81
C ILE A 171 1.78 -15.12 24.34
N ILE A 172 2.10 -15.82 25.43
CA ILE A 172 1.22 -16.80 26.10
C ILE A 172 1.11 -16.46 27.59
N ASN A 173 -0.08 -16.67 28.16
CA ASN A 173 -0.38 -16.47 29.57
C ASN A 173 0.04 -15.07 30.10
N PRO A 174 -0.34 -13.96 29.43
CA PRO A 174 0.11 -12.61 29.81
C PRO A 174 -0.20 -12.27 31.27
N ASP A 175 -1.38 -12.69 31.74
CA ASP A 175 -1.89 -12.48 33.10
C ASP A 175 -1.16 -13.31 34.18
N SER A 176 -0.18 -14.15 33.79
CA SER A 176 0.56 -15.04 34.70
C SER A 176 -0.33 -15.98 35.52
N LYS A 177 -1.46 -16.43 34.95
CA LYS A 177 -2.39 -17.41 35.55
C LYS A 177 -1.70 -18.76 35.76
N TYR A 178 -2.23 -19.57 36.67
CA TYR A 178 -1.78 -20.95 36.85
C TYR A 178 -2.45 -21.86 35.81
N ILE A 179 -1.65 -22.47 34.93
CA ILE A 179 -2.10 -23.31 33.81
C ILE A 179 -1.22 -24.57 33.78
N THR A 180 -1.78 -25.75 33.52
CA THR A 180 -1.05 -27.03 33.49
C THR A 180 -1.16 -27.74 32.14
N ASN A 181 -0.23 -28.67 31.87
CA ASN A 181 -0.06 -29.39 30.60
C ASN A 181 -0.05 -28.48 29.35
N THR A 182 0.50 -27.27 29.48
CA THR A 182 0.52 -26.28 28.40
C THR A 182 1.44 -26.73 27.27
N ILE A 183 0.92 -26.83 26.05
CA ILE A 183 1.65 -27.17 24.83
C ILE A 183 1.34 -26.13 23.76
N LEU A 184 2.39 -25.54 23.19
CA LEU A 184 2.30 -24.72 21.98
C LEU A 184 2.69 -25.56 20.77
N THR A 185 1.90 -25.49 19.70
CA THR A 185 2.28 -25.96 18.36
C THR A 185 2.23 -24.77 17.38
N ASP A 186 3.32 -24.54 16.65
CA ASP A 186 3.37 -23.58 15.54
C ASP A 186 3.35 -24.31 14.20
N VAL A 187 2.68 -23.71 13.21
CA VAL A 187 2.51 -24.24 11.85
C VAL A 187 2.66 -23.09 10.86
N LEU A 188 3.80 -23.05 10.16
CA LEU A 188 4.03 -22.14 9.04
C LEU A 188 2.95 -22.35 7.97
N GLY A 189 2.46 -21.25 7.41
CA GLY A 189 1.75 -21.28 6.14
C GLY A 189 2.70 -21.47 4.96
N ASP A 190 2.13 -21.60 3.77
CA ASP A 190 2.86 -21.88 2.54
C ASP A 190 3.98 -20.87 2.23
N ASN A 191 4.89 -21.28 1.34
CA ASN A 191 6.02 -20.49 0.83
C ASN A 191 6.99 -19.96 1.90
N GLN A 192 7.08 -20.66 3.04
CA GLN A 192 8.06 -20.39 4.09
C GLN A 192 8.85 -21.64 4.47
N GLU A 193 10.06 -21.41 4.97
CA GLU A 193 10.86 -22.42 5.66
C GLU A 193 11.54 -21.82 6.89
N PHE A 194 12.05 -22.68 7.76
CA PHE A 194 13.06 -22.29 8.73
C PHE A 194 14.46 -22.54 8.13
N GLY A 195 15.37 -21.58 8.30
CA GLY A 195 16.77 -21.73 7.86
C GLY A 195 17.53 -22.82 8.62
N ASN A 196 18.69 -23.23 8.10
CA ASN A 196 19.59 -24.16 8.80
C ASN A 196 20.12 -23.59 10.14
N ASP A 197 20.03 -22.27 10.31
CA ASP A 197 20.31 -21.47 11.49
C ASP A 197 19.06 -21.16 12.34
N PHE A 198 18.00 -21.98 12.23
CA PHE A 198 16.76 -21.81 12.98
C PHE A 198 16.99 -21.71 14.49
N LEU A 199 16.54 -20.59 15.06
CA LEU A 199 16.57 -20.30 16.48
C LEU A 199 15.24 -19.71 16.91
N ILE A 200 14.80 -20.10 18.11
CA ILE A 200 13.68 -19.50 18.83
C ILE A 200 14.23 -18.87 20.10
N GLN A 201 14.08 -17.56 20.26
CA GLN A 201 14.23 -16.91 21.56
C GLN A 201 12.92 -17.14 22.32
N ALA A 202 12.93 -18.09 23.26
CA ALA A 202 11.77 -18.45 24.07
C ALA A 202 12.08 -18.17 25.54
N GLU A 203 11.28 -17.33 26.21
CA GLU A 203 11.58 -16.79 27.53
C GLU A 203 10.33 -16.76 28.44
N ILE A 204 10.53 -17.03 29.73
CA ILE A 204 9.54 -16.86 30.79
C ILE A 204 9.73 -15.48 31.42
N GLY A 205 8.64 -14.79 31.76
CA GLY A 205 8.69 -13.39 32.18
C GLY A 205 7.38 -12.86 32.78
N THR A 206 7.09 -11.61 32.46
CA THR A 206 5.83 -10.90 32.74
C THR A 206 5.52 -9.99 31.56
N TYR A 207 4.24 -9.90 31.18
CA TYR A 207 3.78 -9.04 30.09
C TYR A 207 2.87 -7.95 30.65
N ASP A 208 3.06 -6.71 30.21
CA ASP A 208 2.14 -5.61 30.49
C ASP A 208 1.27 -5.34 29.26
N LYS A 209 -0.02 -5.66 29.36
CA LYS A 209 -1.02 -5.40 28.30
C LYS A 209 -1.19 -3.91 27.99
N THR A 210 -0.85 -3.02 28.92
CA THR A 210 -1.00 -1.56 28.77
C THR A 210 0.08 -0.95 27.89
N THR A 211 1.34 -1.37 28.07
CA THR A 211 2.48 -0.90 27.28
C THR A 211 2.87 -1.87 26.16
N GLN A 212 2.22 -3.04 26.09
CA GLN A 212 2.54 -4.17 25.21
C GLN A 212 3.97 -4.73 25.39
N LEU A 213 4.62 -4.45 26.52
CA LEU A 213 6.00 -4.84 26.79
C LEU A 213 6.11 -6.18 27.52
N PHE A 214 7.05 -7.02 27.05
CA PHE A 214 7.48 -8.23 27.74
C PHE A 214 8.78 -8.00 28.52
N TYR A 215 8.79 -8.43 29.78
CA TYR A 215 9.95 -8.36 30.68
C TYR A 215 10.46 -9.79 30.94
N PRO A 216 11.56 -10.22 30.30
CA PRO A 216 12.11 -11.57 30.48
C PRO A 216 12.73 -11.76 31.86
N LYS A 217 12.74 -13.01 32.33
CA LYS A 217 13.38 -13.45 33.58
C LYS A 217 14.36 -14.59 33.36
N GLU A 218 13.94 -15.60 32.59
CA GLU A 218 14.73 -16.80 32.32
C GLU A 218 14.38 -17.42 30.95
N PRO A 219 15.34 -18.01 30.23
CA PRO A 219 15.06 -18.70 28.97
C PRO A 219 14.34 -20.03 29.23
N ILE A 220 13.50 -20.43 28.28
CA ILE A 220 12.93 -21.78 28.21
C ILE A 220 14.04 -22.76 27.83
N ASP A 221 14.10 -23.90 28.53
CA ASP A 221 15.00 -25.01 28.20
C ASP A 221 14.79 -25.45 26.73
N PRO A 222 15.81 -25.36 25.85
CA PRO A 222 15.70 -25.79 24.46
C PRO A 222 15.28 -27.26 24.29
N ALA A 223 15.49 -28.12 25.29
CA ALA A 223 15.01 -29.51 25.26
C ALA A 223 13.46 -29.64 25.31
N LYS A 224 12.74 -28.55 25.64
CA LYS A 224 11.27 -28.47 25.51
C LYS A 224 10.78 -28.21 24.09
N ILE A 225 11.67 -27.80 23.18
CA ILE A 225 11.37 -27.43 21.80
C ILE A 225 11.64 -28.63 20.88
N SER A 226 10.76 -28.89 19.93
CA SER A 226 10.93 -29.95 18.93
C SER A 226 10.37 -29.54 17.57
N SER A 227 11.22 -29.53 16.54
CA SER A 227 10.81 -29.21 15.18
C SER A 227 9.83 -30.25 14.61
N THR A 228 8.87 -29.79 13.80
CA THR A 228 8.02 -30.64 12.96
C THR A 228 8.43 -30.48 11.49
N ASN A 229 7.66 -31.05 10.57
CA ASN A 229 7.87 -30.90 9.12
C ASN A 229 7.46 -29.52 8.56
N VAL A 230 6.71 -28.70 9.33
CA VAL A 230 6.14 -27.41 8.89
C VAL A 230 6.13 -26.37 10.02
N GLY A 231 6.91 -26.57 11.09
CA GLY A 231 6.69 -25.85 12.34
C GLY A 231 7.50 -26.40 13.50
N PHE A 232 7.02 -26.19 14.72
CA PHE A 232 7.63 -26.72 15.94
C PHE A 232 6.58 -26.89 17.05
N ILE A 233 6.93 -27.68 18.06
CA ILE A 233 6.15 -27.87 19.29
C ILE A 233 7.02 -27.41 20.47
N VAL A 234 6.42 -26.74 21.45
CA VAL A 234 7.05 -26.38 22.73
C VAL A 234 6.22 -26.93 23.88
N ASN A 235 6.79 -27.88 24.64
CA ASN A 235 6.18 -28.39 25.86
C ASN A 235 6.45 -27.44 27.03
N LEU A 236 5.58 -26.43 27.18
CA LEU A 236 5.69 -25.42 28.21
C LEU A 236 5.44 -26.02 29.61
N GLY A 237 4.45 -26.91 29.73
CA GLY A 237 4.12 -27.63 30.96
C GLY A 237 3.25 -26.80 31.92
N THR A 238 3.64 -26.73 33.19
CA THR A 238 3.00 -25.80 34.14
C THR A 238 3.50 -24.38 33.91
N LEU A 239 2.59 -23.43 33.73
CA LEU A 239 2.87 -21.99 33.72
C LEU A 239 2.24 -21.31 34.93
N ASN A 240 2.95 -20.31 35.46
CA ASN A 240 2.51 -19.35 36.47
C ASN A 240 3.05 -17.94 36.16
N ASN A 241 3.46 -17.74 34.90
CA ASN A 241 4.10 -16.56 34.34
C ASN A 241 3.78 -16.46 32.85
N ALA A 242 3.95 -15.26 32.29
CA ALA A 242 3.87 -15.04 30.85
C ALA A 242 5.08 -15.67 30.14
N VAL A 243 4.87 -16.08 28.90
CA VAL A 243 5.91 -16.59 27.99
C VAL A 243 5.91 -15.73 26.73
N SER A 244 7.10 -15.42 26.21
CA SER A 244 7.30 -14.84 24.89
C SER A 244 8.16 -15.79 24.04
N LEU A 245 7.80 -15.95 22.76
CA LEU A 245 8.61 -16.67 21.78
C LEU A 245 8.79 -15.77 20.54
N THR A 246 10.04 -15.55 20.13
CA THR A 246 10.39 -14.80 18.92
C THR A 246 11.31 -15.62 18.02
N TYR A 247 11.00 -15.68 16.72
CA TYR A 247 11.73 -16.50 15.74
C TYR A 247 11.53 -15.98 14.31
N ARG A 248 12.28 -16.55 13.36
CA ARG A 248 12.33 -16.14 11.94
C ARG A 248 11.94 -17.31 11.03
N SER A 249 11.14 -17.03 10.00
CA SER A 249 11.01 -17.89 8.80
C SER A 249 11.46 -17.14 7.55
N ASN A 250 12.12 -17.84 6.63
CA ASN A 250 12.53 -17.30 5.33
C ASN A 250 11.32 -17.25 4.40
N LYS A 251 11.22 -16.23 3.55
CA LYS A 251 10.23 -16.13 2.47
C LYS A 251 10.78 -16.78 1.21
N LEU A 252 10.00 -17.68 0.59
CA LEU A 252 10.42 -18.48 -0.58
C LEU A 252 9.86 -17.98 -1.92
N THR A 253 8.83 -17.13 -1.89
CA THR A 253 8.19 -16.53 -3.07
C THR A 253 8.40 -15.01 -3.09
N ASP A 254 7.52 -14.24 -3.74
CA ASP A 254 7.56 -12.77 -3.72
C ASP A 254 7.64 -12.26 -2.26
N PRO A 255 8.68 -11.51 -1.86
CA PRO A 255 8.77 -11.03 -0.48
C PRO A 255 7.65 -10.06 -0.10
N ASN A 256 6.93 -9.49 -1.07
CA ASN A 256 5.97 -8.41 -0.87
C ASN A 256 4.54 -8.88 -0.55
N ILE A 257 4.19 -10.16 -0.76
CA ILE A 257 2.88 -10.68 -0.34
C ILE A 257 2.81 -10.90 1.19
N PRO A 258 1.60 -10.91 1.80
CA PRO A 258 1.42 -11.39 3.17
C PRO A 258 1.77 -12.87 3.31
N TYR A 259 2.57 -13.22 4.31
CA TYR A 259 2.89 -14.61 4.66
C TYR A 259 2.11 -15.00 5.91
N ARG A 260 1.50 -16.20 5.92
CA ARG A 260 0.65 -16.69 7.03
C ARG A 260 1.41 -17.62 7.98
N ASN A 261 1.04 -17.64 9.25
CA ASN A 261 1.51 -18.61 10.24
C ASN A 261 0.44 -18.82 11.34
N LYS A 262 0.27 -20.03 11.84
CA LYS A 262 -0.73 -20.42 12.85
C LYS A 262 -0.07 -20.95 14.13
N ALA A 263 -0.43 -20.38 15.27
CA ALA A 263 -0.16 -20.95 16.59
C ALA A 263 -1.40 -21.65 17.15
N ILE A 264 -1.19 -22.77 17.83
CA ILE A 264 -2.19 -23.56 18.54
C ILE A 264 -1.71 -23.76 19.98
N LEU A 265 -2.52 -23.36 20.96
CA LEU A 265 -2.27 -23.56 22.38
C LEU A 265 -3.26 -24.58 22.96
N GLU A 266 -2.71 -25.64 23.54
CA GLU A 266 -3.41 -26.66 24.32
C GLU A 266 -2.99 -26.57 25.79
N ALA A 267 -3.90 -26.86 26.72
CA ALA A 267 -3.67 -26.87 28.16
C ALA A 267 -4.79 -27.64 28.90
N ASP A 268 -4.58 -27.98 30.17
CA ASP A 268 -5.65 -28.49 31.02
C ASP A 268 -6.70 -27.40 31.31
N GLY A 269 -7.98 -27.72 31.14
CA GLY A 269 -9.09 -26.85 31.53
C GLY A 269 -10.43 -27.27 30.90
N GLU A 270 -11.48 -26.53 31.21
CA GLU A 270 -12.73 -26.57 30.44
C GLU A 270 -12.64 -25.56 29.29
N GLY A 271 -12.39 -26.05 28.07
CA GLY A 271 -12.26 -25.21 26.88
C GLY A 271 -11.83 -25.98 25.64
N ASN A 272 -11.85 -25.30 24.49
CA ASN A 272 -11.20 -25.76 23.27
C ASN A 272 -9.75 -25.25 23.21
N GLN A 273 -8.91 -25.88 22.37
CA GLN A 273 -7.62 -25.32 21.97
C GLN A 273 -7.77 -23.88 21.46
N VAL A 274 -6.81 -23.00 21.80
CA VAL A 274 -6.79 -21.62 21.29
C VAL A 274 -5.96 -21.58 20.01
N VAL A 275 -6.59 -21.22 18.90
CA VAL A 275 -5.92 -21.10 17.59
C VAL A 275 -5.85 -19.64 17.21
N ILE A 276 -4.64 -19.14 16.92
CA ILE A 276 -4.42 -17.80 16.39
C ILE A 276 -3.68 -17.94 15.06
N GLU A 277 -4.29 -17.47 13.98
CA GLU A 277 -3.64 -17.28 12.70
C GLU A 277 -3.18 -15.82 12.58
N ALA A 278 -1.95 -15.62 12.12
CA ALA A 278 -1.34 -14.31 11.96
C ALA A 278 -0.69 -14.21 10.57
N GLU A 279 -0.44 -12.98 10.14
CA GLU A 279 0.06 -12.65 8.81
C GLU A 279 1.04 -11.48 8.88
N THR A 280 2.14 -11.56 8.12
CA THR A 280 3.02 -10.39 7.94
C THR A 280 2.34 -9.35 7.05
N PRO A 281 2.61 -8.05 7.23
CA PRO A 281 2.19 -7.03 6.29
C PRO A 281 2.65 -7.35 4.86
N GLY A 282 1.72 -7.29 3.92
CA GLY A 282 2.05 -7.15 2.51
C GLY A 282 2.59 -5.76 2.24
N LEU A 283 3.50 -5.64 1.27
CA LEU A 283 4.06 -4.37 0.79
C LEU A 283 3.63 -4.19 -0.67
N GLY A 284 3.34 -2.95 -1.09
CA GLY A 284 2.87 -2.70 -2.45
C GLY A 284 1.59 -3.48 -2.77
N GLY A 285 1.58 -4.21 -3.88
CA GLY A 285 0.46 -5.00 -4.34
C GLY A 285 0.59 -5.33 -5.82
N GLY A 286 -0.46 -5.07 -6.61
CA GLY A 286 -0.47 -5.31 -8.04
C GLY A 286 -1.65 -4.65 -8.73
N GLY A 287 -1.96 -5.05 -9.97
CA GLY A 287 -3.09 -4.50 -10.70
C GLY A 287 -3.06 -4.88 -12.18
N SER A 288 -3.93 -4.24 -12.94
CA SER A 288 -4.13 -4.48 -14.37
C SER A 288 -4.37 -3.18 -15.12
N GLY A 289 -4.26 -3.23 -16.44
CA GLY A 289 -4.67 -2.13 -17.31
C GLY A 289 -4.78 -2.56 -18.76
N SER A 290 -5.77 -1.99 -19.42
CA SER A 290 -6.11 -2.24 -20.82
C SER A 290 -6.49 -0.91 -21.47
N GLY A 291 -6.26 -0.82 -22.78
CA GLY A 291 -6.65 0.32 -23.59
C GLY A 291 -6.28 0.06 -25.05
N GLU A 292 -7.00 0.68 -25.97
CA GLU A 292 -6.89 0.40 -27.40
C GLU A 292 -6.19 1.53 -28.15
N SER A 293 -5.36 1.15 -29.14
CA SER A 293 -4.66 2.06 -30.04
C SER A 293 -5.65 2.72 -31.00
N GLY A 294 -6.21 3.86 -30.60
CA GLY A 294 -7.21 4.61 -31.36
C GLY A 294 -7.08 6.12 -31.24
N GLU A 295 -7.73 6.82 -32.17
CA GLU A 295 -8.17 8.21 -32.00
C GLU A 295 -9.63 8.11 -31.53
N PRO A 296 -10.08 8.88 -30.52
CA PRO A 296 -11.34 8.61 -29.81
C PRO A 296 -12.54 8.66 -30.76
N ASP A 297 -13.37 7.62 -30.74
CA ASP A 297 -14.55 7.54 -31.61
C ASP A 297 -15.64 8.51 -31.10
N PRO A 298 -16.12 9.47 -31.92
CA PRO A 298 -17.10 10.46 -31.47
C PRO A 298 -18.51 9.91 -31.16
N GLU A 299 -18.82 8.65 -31.52
CA GLU A 299 -20.21 8.15 -31.57
C GLU A 299 -20.63 7.16 -30.46
N GLU A 300 -20.02 7.19 -29.27
CA GLU A 300 -20.62 6.56 -28.06
C GLU A 300 -20.90 7.55 -26.91
N SER A 301 -21.46 8.72 -27.26
CA SER A 301 -22.17 9.57 -26.29
C SER A 301 -23.63 9.14 -26.17
N THR A 302 -23.88 7.96 -25.59
CA THR A 302 -25.22 7.51 -25.21
C THR A 302 -25.75 8.39 -24.08
N SER A 303 -26.58 9.37 -24.43
CA SER A 303 -27.25 10.23 -23.46
C SER A 303 -28.33 9.45 -22.69
N GLU A 304 -27.96 8.85 -21.56
CA GLU A 304 -28.93 8.43 -20.55
C GLU A 304 -29.69 9.67 -20.06
N THR A 305 -30.91 9.82 -20.57
CA THR A 305 -31.81 10.88 -20.15
C THR A 305 -32.35 10.52 -18.78
N ILE A 306 -31.99 11.30 -17.76
CA ILE A 306 -32.56 11.17 -16.42
C ILE A 306 -34.05 11.52 -16.49
N GLU A 307 -34.91 10.50 -16.64
CA GLU A 307 -36.37 10.70 -16.57
C GLU A 307 -36.78 11.00 -15.13
N THR A 308 -37.10 12.27 -14.86
CA THR A 308 -37.58 12.76 -13.57
C THR A 308 -39.02 12.26 -13.30
N SER A 309 -39.15 10.97 -12.97
CA SER A 309 -40.43 10.35 -12.60
C SER A 309 -41.05 11.10 -11.42
N THR A 310 -42.11 11.87 -11.72
CA THR A 310 -42.79 12.70 -10.73
C THR A 310 -43.77 11.84 -9.94
N THR A 311 -43.71 11.90 -8.61
CA THR A 311 -44.60 11.17 -7.73
C THR A 311 -46.04 11.67 -7.88
N ASP A 312 -46.97 10.77 -8.24
CA ASP A 312 -48.40 11.04 -8.13
C ASP A 312 -49.13 9.85 -7.48
N SER A 313 -50.24 10.11 -6.80
CA SER A 313 -50.78 9.22 -5.77
C SER A 313 -52.09 8.55 -6.19
N THR A 314 -52.18 7.23 -6.03
CA THR A 314 -53.47 6.51 -5.92
C THR A 314 -53.31 5.28 -5.02
N THR A 315 -54.40 4.84 -4.39
CA THR A 315 -54.40 3.98 -3.19
C THR A 315 -55.30 2.74 -3.39
N ILE A 316 -55.13 1.70 -2.53
CA ILE A 316 -55.98 0.50 -2.33
C ILE A 316 -56.10 -0.46 -3.57
N GLU A 317 -56.27 -1.78 -3.47
CA GLU A 317 -56.54 -2.75 -2.37
C GLU A 317 -55.54 -3.94 -2.43
N SER A 318 -54.96 -4.40 -1.30
CA SER A 318 -55.45 -5.44 -0.37
C SER A 318 -55.42 -6.90 -0.86
N SER A 319 -54.50 -7.71 -0.29
CA SER A 319 -54.80 -9.09 0.13
C SER A 319 -53.85 -9.52 1.26
N THR A 320 -54.36 -10.28 2.23
CA THR A 320 -53.73 -10.61 3.53
C THR A 320 -53.25 -12.06 3.62
N ILE A 321 -52.22 -12.31 4.44
CA ILE A 321 -52.01 -13.46 5.37
C ILE A 321 -50.61 -13.22 6.02
N SER A 322 -50.43 -12.99 7.32
CA SER A 322 -50.73 -13.82 8.53
C SER A 322 -49.71 -14.97 8.72
N ASP A 323 -49.14 -15.26 9.90
CA ASP A 323 -49.18 -14.68 11.26
C ASP A 323 -48.01 -15.28 12.12
N SER A 324 -47.94 -15.00 13.43
CA SER A 324 -46.92 -15.35 14.45
C SER A 324 -45.64 -14.48 14.41
N SER A 325 -45.36 -13.53 15.33
CA SER A 325 -45.77 -13.32 16.74
C SER A 325 -45.12 -14.34 17.69
N ILE A 326 -44.31 -13.95 18.69
CA ILE A 326 -44.69 -13.31 19.98
C ILE A 326 -43.41 -12.65 20.61
N GLU A 327 -43.47 -11.39 21.08
CA GLU A 327 -43.39 -10.96 22.51
C GLU A 327 -42.13 -11.41 23.29
N SER A 328 -41.46 -10.62 24.15
CA SER A 328 -41.71 -9.31 24.81
C SER A 328 -40.34 -8.77 25.35
N HIS A 329 -40.13 -7.77 26.24
CA HIS A 329 -40.92 -6.90 27.13
C HIS A 329 -40.11 -5.60 27.48
N GLU A 330 -40.77 -4.60 28.08
CA GLU A 330 -40.39 -3.66 29.18
C GLU A 330 -38.99 -3.72 29.89
N GLU A 331 -38.46 -2.68 30.56
CA GLU A 331 -38.87 -1.28 30.86
C GLU A 331 -37.65 -0.41 31.36
N SER A 332 -37.84 0.92 31.49
CA SER A 332 -37.15 1.95 32.34
C SER A 332 -36.14 1.48 33.43
N THR A 333 -35.16 2.27 33.92
CA THR A 333 -35.35 3.63 34.48
C THR A 333 -34.01 4.37 34.78
N VAL A 334 -33.93 5.65 34.40
CA VAL A 334 -33.54 6.84 35.23
C VAL A 334 -32.23 6.87 36.08
N GLU A 335 -31.31 7.72 35.61
CA GLU A 335 -30.56 8.79 36.33
C GLU A 335 -29.38 8.59 37.33
N SER A 336 -28.43 9.54 37.15
CA SER A 336 -27.85 10.47 38.17
C SER A 336 -26.53 10.16 38.90
N THR A 337 -25.52 11.00 38.57
CA THR A 337 -24.58 11.71 39.48
C THR A 337 -23.49 10.90 40.23
N THR A 338 -22.30 11.43 40.55
CA THR A 338 -21.70 12.78 40.38
C THR A 338 -20.16 12.72 40.41
N ASN A 339 -19.50 13.76 39.87
CA ASN A 339 -18.21 14.34 40.29
C ASN A 339 -16.98 13.44 40.53
N PHE A 340 -15.90 13.75 39.80
CA PHE A 340 -14.55 13.70 40.37
C PHE A 340 -13.89 15.09 40.28
N SER A 341 -13.02 15.43 41.22
CA SER A 341 -12.39 16.76 41.33
C SER A 341 -10.94 16.75 40.86
N THR A 342 -10.53 17.84 40.19
CA THR A 342 -9.14 18.17 39.89
C THR A 342 -8.28 18.28 41.15
N THR A 343 -6.99 17.89 41.07
CA THR A 343 -5.81 18.66 41.53
C THR A 343 -4.55 18.04 40.90
N GLU A 344 -3.48 18.84 40.76
CA GLU A 344 -2.29 18.56 39.94
C GLU A 344 -1.08 17.96 40.69
N GLN A 345 0.00 17.78 39.92
CA GLN A 345 1.43 17.88 40.28
C GLN A 345 2.11 16.72 41.04
N GLY A 346 3.30 16.37 40.53
CA GLY A 346 4.16 15.32 41.07
C GLY A 346 5.40 15.02 40.22
N ALA A 347 6.06 16.04 39.66
CA ALA A 347 7.24 15.82 38.82
C ALA A 347 8.51 15.52 39.67
N THR A 348 9.20 14.43 39.37
CA THR A 348 10.53 14.11 39.94
C THR A 348 11.48 13.56 38.88
N THR A 349 12.67 14.15 38.77
CA THR A 349 13.65 13.88 37.72
C THR A 349 14.94 13.27 38.26
N TYR A 350 15.35 12.11 37.75
CA TYR A 350 16.74 11.60 37.83
C TYR A 350 17.00 10.83 36.51
N LEU A 351 17.94 11.14 35.61
CA LEU A 351 19.36 11.58 35.66
C LEU A 351 20.39 10.45 35.86
N GLY A 352 21.04 10.07 34.74
CA GLY A 352 22.37 9.45 34.69
C GLY A 352 22.45 8.06 34.04
N SER A 353 23.46 7.73 33.21
CA SER A 353 24.47 8.60 32.59
C SER A 353 25.21 7.92 31.41
N SER A 354 25.35 8.66 30.30
CA SER A 354 26.50 8.75 29.38
C SER A 354 27.26 7.50 28.88
N ALA A 355 27.30 7.36 27.56
CA ALA A 355 28.55 7.27 26.78
C ALA A 355 28.53 8.38 25.71
N ASN A 356 29.69 8.87 25.23
CA ASN A 356 29.79 10.21 24.63
C ASN A 356 30.76 10.28 23.41
N SER A 357 30.80 11.46 22.77
CA SER A 357 31.65 11.94 21.65
C SER A 357 31.06 11.77 20.23
N ALA A 358 31.17 12.74 19.30
CA ALA A 358 31.87 14.03 19.35
C ALA A 358 31.15 15.20 18.63
N GLU A 359 31.52 16.40 19.09
CA GLU A 359 31.32 17.78 18.60
C GLU A 359 30.90 18.04 17.14
N SER A 360 29.94 18.95 16.94
CA SER A 360 30.20 20.29 16.33
C SER A 360 28.98 21.22 16.45
N SER A 361 29.18 22.54 16.45
CA SER A 361 28.13 23.56 16.53
C SER A 361 28.09 24.46 15.29
N SER A 362 26.88 24.73 14.75
CA SER A 362 26.64 25.84 13.80
C SER A 362 25.17 26.27 13.75
N ASP A 363 24.92 27.47 13.20
CA ASP A 363 23.69 28.25 13.34
C ASP A 363 22.37 27.60 12.92
N LEU A 364 21.31 27.97 13.66
CA LEU A 364 19.93 27.88 13.18
C LEU A 364 19.71 28.84 12.00
N LYS A 365 19.47 28.29 10.80
CA LYS A 365 18.82 29.00 9.69
C LYS A 365 17.67 28.19 9.13
N GLN A 366 16.48 28.78 9.11
CA GLN A 366 15.35 28.27 8.34
C GLN A 366 15.77 28.10 6.88
N LYS A 367 15.44 26.95 6.28
CA LYS A 367 15.55 26.72 4.85
C LYS A 367 14.18 26.31 4.32
N SER A 368 13.80 26.89 3.19
CA SER A 368 12.54 26.62 2.49
C SER A 368 12.41 25.15 2.07
N SER A 369 11.18 24.68 1.91
CA SER A 369 10.86 23.36 1.35
C SER A 369 11.55 23.14 0.00
N ASN A 370 12.32 22.06 -0.09
CA ASN A 370 12.88 21.60 -1.36
C ASN A 370 11.77 20.89 -2.14
N LYS A 371 11.21 21.52 -3.18
CA LYS A 371 10.50 20.76 -4.22
C LYS A 371 11.51 19.99 -5.06
N LEU A 372 11.20 18.73 -5.40
CA LEU A 372 12.04 17.89 -6.24
C LEU A 372 12.16 18.46 -7.68
N PRO A 373 13.30 18.28 -8.37
CA PRO A 373 13.48 18.76 -9.73
C PRO A 373 12.74 17.88 -10.75
N ARG A 374 11.76 18.45 -11.47
CA ARG A 374 11.13 17.81 -12.64
C ARG A 374 12.11 17.79 -13.82
N THR A 375 12.54 16.61 -14.26
CA THR A 375 13.26 16.42 -15.53
C THR A 375 12.85 15.13 -16.27
N GLY A 376 11.73 15.17 -16.99
CA GLY A 376 11.45 14.26 -18.10
C GLY A 376 11.95 14.89 -19.42
N TYR A 377 12.73 14.16 -20.22
CA TYR A 377 13.27 14.65 -21.50
C TYR A 377 12.85 13.74 -22.65
N LEU A 378 11.75 14.08 -23.33
CA LEU A 378 11.33 13.40 -24.55
C LEU A 378 12.28 13.72 -25.72
N LYS A 379 12.82 12.68 -26.34
CA LYS A 379 13.87 12.77 -27.37
C LYS A 379 13.28 13.09 -28.75
N SER A 380 12.99 14.37 -28.99
CA SER A 380 12.24 14.84 -30.18
C SER A 380 12.81 14.35 -31.52
N MET A 381 11.96 13.64 -32.27
CA MET A 381 12.21 13.15 -33.64
C MET A 381 12.45 14.27 -34.68
N ILE A 382 12.13 15.53 -34.35
CA ILE A 382 12.29 16.69 -35.26
C ILE A 382 13.74 16.85 -35.74
N GLY A 383 14.72 16.51 -34.90
CA GLY A 383 16.13 16.54 -35.29
C GLY A 383 16.47 15.62 -36.48
N LEU A 384 15.79 14.49 -36.61
CA LEU A 384 16.05 13.48 -37.65
C LEU A 384 15.58 13.97 -39.03
N ILE A 385 14.41 14.63 -39.08
CA ILE A 385 13.89 15.31 -40.29
C ILE A 385 14.83 16.44 -40.72
N GLY A 386 15.33 17.24 -39.75
CA GLY A 386 16.32 18.28 -40.00
C GLY A 386 17.60 17.76 -40.66
N TYR A 387 18.15 16.65 -40.15
CA TYR A 387 19.34 16.02 -40.73
C TYR A 387 19.10 15.49 -42.15
N VAL A 388 17.95 14.86 -42.43
CA VAL A 388 17.60 14.35 -43.77
C VAL A 388 17.55 15.49 -44.80
N LEU A 389 16.91 16.62 -44.47
CA LEU A 389 16.87 17.80 -45.34
C LEU A 389 18.26 18.39 -45.58
N LEU A 390 19.12 18.41 -44.55
CA LEU A 390 20.51 18.84 -44.67
C LEU A 390 21.30 17.93 -45.64
N PHE A 391 21.20 16.60 -45.50
CA PHE A 391 21.86 15.64 -46.39
C PHE A 391 21.37 15.76 -47.85
N ILE A 392 20.07 15.96 -48.08
CA ILE A 392 19.52 16.24 -49.42
C ILE A 392 20.12 17.52 -50.02
N SER A 393 20.22 18.59 -49.22
CA SER A 393 20.80 19.87 -49.68
C SER A 393 22.29 19.76 -50.05
N VAL A 394 23.10 19.03 -49.26
CA VAL A 394 24.52 18.79 -49.56
C VAL A 394 24.68 17.92 -50.80
N SER A 395 23.83 16.91 -50.97
CA SER A 395 23.84 16.02 -52.14
C SER A 395 23.56 16.80 -53.43
N LEU A 396 22.52 17.65 -53.43
CA LEU A 396 22.19 18.54 -54.55
C LEU A 396 23.30 19.55 -54.85
N PHE A 397 23.97 20.08 -53.83
CA PHE A 397 25.11 21.00 -54.01
C PHE A 397 26.31 20.30 -54.68
N LEU A 398 26.65 19.08 -54.23
CA LEU A 398 27.74 18.29 -54.81
C LEU A 398 27.43 17.84 -56.26
N PHE A 399 26.19 17.46 -56.56
CA PHE A 399 25.77 17.09 -57.92
C PHE A 399 25.91 18.26 -58.91
N ASN A 400 25.44 19.45 -58.52
CA ASN A 400 25.60 20.67 -59.32
C ASN A 400 27.07 21.07 -59.52
N LYS A 401 27.91 20.92 -58.48
CA LYS A 401 29.36 21.16 -58.57
C LYS A 401 30.05 20.18 -59.53
N LYS A 402 29.62 18.91 -59.57
CA LYS A 402 30.16 17.91 -60.50
C LYS A 402 29.81 18.23 -61.95
N HIS A 403 28.58 18.69 -62.23
CA HIS A 403 28.18 19.12 -63.57
C HIS A 403 28.94 20.36 -64.07
N GLN A 404 29.24 21.33 -63.20
CA GLN A 404 30.01 22.53 -63.60
C GLN A 404 31.49 22.23 -63.89
N ASN A 405 32.04 21.16 -63.33
CA ASN A 405 33.41 20.72 -63.60
C ASN A 405 33.52 19.74 -64.79
N GLY A 406 32.40 19.37 -65.42
CA GLY A 406 32.36 18.42 -66.54
C GLY A 406 32.39 19.05 -67.93
N ILE A 407 32.61 20.37 -68.04
CA ILE A 407 32.67 21.09 -69.32
C ILE A 407 33.99 21.86 -69.40
N LYS A 408 35.05 21.18 -69.86
CA LYS A 408 36.27 21.77 -70.43
C LYS A 408 37.02 20.74 -71.27
#